data_AF-A0A7K2MLJ0-F1
#
_entry.id   AF-A0A7K2MLJ0-F1
#
_cell.length_a   1.000
_cell.length_b   1.000
_cell.length_c   1.000
_cell.angle_alpha   90.00
_cell.angle_beta   90.00
_cell.angle_gamma   90.00
#
_symmetry.space_group_name_H-M   'P 1'
#
loop_
_entity.id
_entity.type
_entity.pdbx_description
1 polymer ?
#
loop_
_entity_poly.entity_id
_entity_poly.type
_entity_poly.pdbx_seq_one_letter_code
_entity_poly.pdbx_strand_id
1 'polypeptide(L)'
;WARVPLGELHDRLARKALDSAGVRTEVRTRVTSVSVNGNGGWSVQVPGETLEADAVVLAVPQREAHDLLPDGALDAPENLLRIGTAPILNVHVIYDRKVLATPFLAALGTPVQWVFDRTEASGLKEGQYL
;
A
#
# COMPACT_ATOMS: atom_id res chain seq x y z
N TRP A 1 11.74 -10.81 9.50
CA TRP A 1 10.56 -9.93 9.57
C TRP A 1 11.01 -8.53 10.01
N ALA A 2 10.23 -7.47 9.75
CA ALA A 2 10.67 -6.08 9.94
C ALA A 2 10.97 -5.77 11.41
N ARG A 3 12.19 -5.27 11.70
CA ARG A 3 12.64 -4.94 13.07
C ARG A 3 12.08 -3.63 13.63
N VAL A 4 11.38 -2.87 12.80
CA VAL A 4 10.72 -1.61 13.15
C VAL A 4 9.28 -1.65 12.65
N PRO A 5 8.36 -0.84 13.21
CA PRO A 5 7.00 -0.72 12.71
C PRO A 5 6.98 -0.46 11.20
N LEU A 6 6.08 -1.10 10.45
CA LEU A 6 6.04 -0.90 8.99
C LEU A 6 5.77 0.56 8.60
N GLY A 7 5.03 1.31 9.42
CA GLY A 7 4.82 2.76 9.22
C GLY A 7 6.12 3.57 9.26
N GLU A 8 7.13 3.10 10.00
CA GLU A 8 8.45 3.72 10.01
C GLU A 8 9.10 3.66 8.62
N LEU A 9 9.00 2.49 7.98
CA LEU A 9 9.59 2.24 6.67
C LEU A 9 8.77 2.87 5.54
N HIS A 10 7.45 2.66 5.54
CA HIS A 10 6.59 2.96 4.39
C HIS A 10 6.01 4.37 4.43
N ASP A 11 5.90 5.00 5.60
CA ASP A 11 5.36 6.36 5.72
C ASP A 11 6.45 7.33 6.17
N ARG A 12 7.00 7.19 7.38
CA ARG A 12 7.87 8.23 7.96
C ARG A 12 9.14 8.47 7.13
N LEU A 13 9.87 7.41 6.79
CA LEU A 13 11.11 7.53 6.01
C LEU A 13 10.84 7.95 4.57
N ALA A 14 9.79 7.39 3.94
CA ALA A 14 9.40 7.74 2.58
C ALA A 14 8.98 9.21 2.48
N ARG A 15 8.11 9.68 3.37
CA ARG A 15 7.66 11.07 3.45
C ARG A 15 8.83 12.03 3.63
N LYS A 16 9.73 11.74 4.58
CA LYS A 16 10.93 12.56 4.80
C LYS A 16 11.78 12.68 3.54
N ALA A 17 11.96 11.59 2.79
CA ALA A 17 12.72 11.60 1.56
C ALA A 17 12.05 12.46 0.48
N LEU A 18 10.73 12.33 0.30
CA LEU A 18 9.94 13.14 -0.63
C LEU A 18 9.99 14.63 -0.26
N ASP A 19 9.79 14.98 1.01
CA ASP A 19 9.86 16.35 1.51
C ASP A 19 11.26 16.96 1.27
N SER A 20 12.31 16.19 1.53
CA SER A 20 13.70 16.62 1.33
C SER A 20 14.04 16.83 -0.15
N ALA A 21 13.35 16.13 -1.05
CA ALA A 21 13.46 16.29 -2.50
C ALA A 21 12.56 17.41 -3.05
N GLY A 22 11.76 18.08 -2.21
CA GLY A 22 10.84 19.14 -2.63
C GLY A 22 9.59 18.62 -3.37
N VAL A 23 9.23 17.35 -3.19
CA VAL A 23 8.05 16.76 -3.84
C VAL A 23 6.77 17.31 -3.19
N ARG A 24 5.86 17.82 -4.02
CA ARG A 24 4.49 18.17 -3.59
C ARG A 24 3.70 16.88 -3.30
N THR A 25 3.41 16.65 -2.02
CA THR A 25 2.64 15.47 -1.58
C THR A 25 1.22 15.88 -1.16
N GLU A 26 0.22 15.39 -1.89
CA GLU A 26 -1.19 15.71 -1.64
C GLU A 26 -1.92 14.49 -1.06
N VAL A 27 -2.47 14.63 0.14
CA VAL A 27 -3.24 13.58 0.83
C VAL A 27 -4.74 13.88 0.73
N ARG A 28 -5.57 12.83 0.75
CA ARG A 28 -7.03 12.95 0.54
C ARG A 28 -7.41 13.55 -0.82
N THR A 29 -6.49 13.46 -1.79
CA THR A 29 -6.65 13.98 -3.13
C THR A 29 -6.88 12.81 -4.08
N ARG A 30 -8.15 12.43 -4.24
CA ARG A 30 -8.52 11.32 -5.14
C ARG A 30 -8.47 11.80 -6.59
N VAL A 31 -7.63 11.16 -7.40
CA VAL A 31 -7.66 11.34 -8.86
C VAL A 31 -8.97 10.77 -9.42
N THR A 32 -9.64 11.55 -10.27
CA THR A 32 -10.92 11.18 -10.89
C THR A 32 -10.80 10.84 -12.36
N SER A 33 -9.81 11.41 -13.07
CA SER A 33 -9.50 11.05 -14.45
C SER A 33 -8.06 11.42 -14.82
N VAL A 34 -7.54 10.73 -15.83
CA VAL A 34 -6.27 11.04 -16.48
C VAL A 34 -6.52 11.11 -17.99
N SER A 35 -5.99 12.13 -18.66
CA SER A 35 -6.14 12.30 -20.11
C SER A 35 -4.87 12.85 -20.74
N VAL A 36 -4.63 12.49 -22.01
CA VAL A 36 -3.56 13.09 -22.81
C VAL A 36 -4.01 14.44 -23.33
N ASN A 37 -3.14 15.43 -23.22
CA ASN A 37 -3.32 16.76 -23.78
C ASN A 37 -2.94 16.78 -25.26
N GLY A 38 -3.47 17.75 -26.02
CA GLY A 38 -3.14 17.91 -27.45
C GLY A 38 -1.66 18.20 -27.75
N ASN A 39 -0.85 18.51 -26.73
CA ASN A 39 0.60 18.73 -26.84
C ASN A 39 1.43 17.49 -26.45
N GLY A 40 0.80 16.35 -26.14
CA GLY A 40 1.48 15.12 -25.73
C GLY A 40 1.79 15.00 -24.23
N GLY A 41 1.46 16.01 -23.41
CA GLY A 41 1.51 15.94 -21.95
C GLY A 41 0.26 15.29 -21.34
N TRP A 42 0.20 15.23 -20.01
CA TRP A 42 -0.88 14.60 -19.26
C TRP A 42 -1.61 15.59 -18.36
N SER A 43 -2.94 15.55 -18.41
CA SER A 43 -3.83 16.17 -17.42
C SER A 43 -4.30 15.15 -16.41
N VAL A 44 -4.19 15.47 -15.12
CA VAL A 44 -4.71 14.67 -14.01
C VAL A 44 -5.75 15.49 -13.26
N GLN A 45 -7.00 15.01 -13.25
CA GLN A 45 -8.09 15.70 -12.57
C GLN A 45 -8.16 15.27 -11.11
N VAL A 46 -8.18 16.27 -10.23
CA VAL A 46 -8.35 16.10 -8.78
C VAL A 46 -9.36 17.15 -8.26
N PRO A 47 -9.84 17.06 -7.01
CA PRO A 47 -10.81 18.02 -6.50
C PRO A 47 -10.29 19.46 -6.52
N GLY A 48 -10.88 20.31 -7.36
CA GLY A 48 -10.62 21.75 -7.40
C GLY A 48 -9.42 22.20 -8.22
N GLU A 49 -8.65 21.28 -8.80
CA GLU A 49 -7.53 21.61 -9.69
C GLU A 49 -7.29 20.53 -10.76
N THR A 50 -6.63 20.94 -11.84
CA THR A 50 -6.04 20.03 -12.83
C THR A 50 -4.53 20.11 -12.68
N LEU A 51 -3.88 18.96 -12.54
CA LEU A 51 -2.43 18.86 -12.49
C LEU A 51 -1.90 18.48 -13.87
N GLU A 52 -0.93 19.26 -14.36
CA GLU A 52 -0.24 19.00 -15.62
C GLU A 52 1.07 18.25 -15.36
N ALA A 53 1.37 17.23 -16.14
CA ALA A 53 2.59 16.45 -16.01
C ALA A 53 3.12 15.92 -17.35
N ASP A 54 4.44 15.79 -17.47
CA ASP A 54 5.06 15.13 -18.64
C ASP A 54 4.88 13.60 -18.62
N ALA A 55 4.70 13.03 -17.42
CA ALA A 55 4.47 11.60 -17.22
C ALA A 55 3.58 11.34 -15.99
N VAL A 56 2.80 10.25 -16.05
CA VAL A 56 1.93 9.80 -14.96
C VAL A 56 2.23 8.34 -14.63
N VAL A 57 2.38 8.02 -13.35
CA VAL A 57 2.53 6.65 -12.84
C VAL A 57 1.30 6.28 -12.02
N LEU A 58 0.53 5.31 -12.50
CA LEU A 58 -0.64 4.78 -11.78
C LEU A 58 -0.19 3.73 -10.75
N ALA A 59 0.14 4.18 -9.54
CA ALA A 59 0.49 3.32 -8.40
C ALA A 59 -0.75 2.93 -7.56
N VAL A 60 -1.83 2.54 -8.24
CA VAL A 60 -3.13 2.18 -7.64
C VAL A 60 -3.47 0.71 -7.93
N PRO A 61 -4.44 0.10 -7.21
CA PRO A 61 -4.84 -1.27 -7.50
C PRO A 61 -5.42 -1.41 -8.92
N GLN A 62 -5.46 -2.64 -9.42
CA GLN A 62 -5.72 -2.95 -10.84
C GLN A 62 -7.06 -2.43 -11.37
N ARG A 63 -8.09 -2.31 -10.52
CA ARG A 63 -9.41 -1.82 -10.92
C ARG A 63 -9.40 -0.30 -11.10
N GLU A 64 -8.84 0.41 -10.14
CA GLU A 64 -8.66 1.85 -10.22
C GLU A 64 -7.71 2.23 -11.37
N ALA A 65 -6.67 1.43 -11.61
CA ALA A 65 -5.79 1.62 -12.76
C ALA A 65 -6.57 1.47 -14.08
N HIS A 66 -7.36 0.40 -14.21
CA HIS A 66 -8.24 0.19 -15.36
C HIS A 66 -9.18 1.38 -15.59
N ASP A 67 -9.79 1.91 -14.53
CA ASP A 67 -10.75 3.01 -14.63
C ASP A 67 -10.10 4.38 -14.95
N LEU A 68 -8.82 4.55 -14.64
CA LEU A 68 -8.06 5.79 -14.85
C LEU A 68 -7.23 5.78 -16.13
N LEU A 69 -6.92 4.61 -16.69
CA LEU A 69 -6.10 4.52 -17.90
C LEU A 69 -6.84 5.22 -19.07
N PRO A 70 -6.14 6.09 -19.81
CA PRO A 70 -6.71 6.67 -21.02
C PRO A 70 -6.87 5.59 -22.09
N ASP A 71 -7.76 5.85 -23.06
CA ASP A 71 -7.91 4.99 -24.23
C ASP A 71 -6.58 4.83 -24.97
N GLY A 72 -6.25 3.59 -25.33
CA GLY A 72 -5.03 3.26 -26.08
C GLY A 72 -3.75 3.20 -25.24
N ALA A 73 -3.78 3.38 -23.92
CA ALA A 73 -2.59 3.17 -23.07
C ALA A 73 -2.16 1.70 -23.01
N LEU A 74 -3.09 0.76 -23.18
CA LEU A 74 -2.84 -0.67 -23.27
C LEU A 74 -3.67 -1.24 -24.42
N ASP A 75 -3.13 -2.27 -25.11
CA ASP A 75 -3.85 -2.96 -26.19
C ASP A 75 -5.11 -3.71 -25.68
N ALA A 76 -5.09 -4.15 -24.42
CA ALA A 76 -6.10 -4.99 -23.80
C ALA A 76 -6.26 -4.64 -22.30
N PRO A 77 -6.81 -3.45 -21.96
CA PRO A 77 -6.92 -2.97 -20.58
C PRO A 77 -7.75 -3.89 -19.68
N GLU A 78 -8.73 -4.61 -20.24
CA GLU A 78 -9.58 -5.56 -19.52
C GLU A 78 -8.82 -6.70 -18.86
N ASN A 79 -7.59 -6.99 -19.29
CA ASN A 79 -6.73 -7.97 -18.63
C ASN A 79 -6.39 -7.58 -17.18
N LEU A 80 -6.37 -6.28 -16.85
CA LEU A 80 -6.19 -5.83 -15.47
C LEU A 80 -7.32 -6.35 -14.56
N LEU A 81 -8.54 -6.46 -15.08
CA LEU A 81 -9.70 -6.93 -14.32
C LEU A 81 -9.68 -8.45 -14.07
N ARG A 82 -8.82 -9.19 -14.77
CA ARG A 82 -8.63 -10.63 -14.58
C ARG A 82 -7.70 -10.95 -13.43
N ILE A 83 -6.99 -9.95 -12.88
CA ILE A 83 -6.16 -10.12 -11.69
C ILE A 83 -7.08 -10.22 -10.48
N GLY A 84 -7.25 -11.46 -10.00
CA GLY A 84 -8.05 -11.77 -8.82
C GLY A 84 -7.44 -11.22 -7.52
N THR A 85 -8.24 -11.23 -6.46
CA THR A 85 -7.80 -10.87 -5.12
C THR A 85 -7.79 -12.11 -4.22
N ALA A 86 -6.77 -12.21 -3.37
CA ALA A 86 -6.68 -13.22 -2.32
C ALA A 86 -6.64 -12.49 -0.97
N PRO A 87 -7.77 -12.39 -0.26
CA PRO A 87 -7.82 -11.63 0.99
C PRO A 87 -6.93 -12.28 2.05
N ILE A 88 -6.22 -11.43 2.81
CA ILE A 88 -5.42 -11.85 3.96
C ILE A 88 -6.11 -11.34 5.22
N LEU A 89 -6.42 -12.25 6.15
CA LEU A 89 -6.91 -11.91 7.47
C LEU A 89 -5.76 -11.95 8.47
N ASN A 90 -5.60 -10.88 9.25
CA ASN A 90 -4.66 -10.83 10.36
C ASN A 90 -5.44 -10.66 11.68
N VAL A 91 -5.12 -11.46 12.69
CA VAL A 91 -5.70 -11.37 14.02
C VAL A 91 -4.59 -11.00 15.00
N HIS A 92 -4.81 -9.94 15.75
CA HIS A 92 -3.87 -9.40 16.72
C HIS A 92 -4.32 -9.77 18.13
N VAL A 93 -3.47 -10.48 18.88
CA VAL A 93 -3.80 -10.95 20.24
C VAL A 93 -2.69 -10.58 21.21
N ILE A 94 -3.07 -9.92 22.30
CA ILE A 94 -2.16 -9.62 23.42
C ILE A 94 -2.50 -10.55 24.57
N TYR A 95 -1.53 -11.35 24.98
CA TYR A 95 -1.58 -12.17 26.18
C TYR A 95 -0.85 -11.46 27.31
N ASP A 96 -1.32 -11.65 28.54
CA ASP A 96 -0.69 -11.19 29.78
C ASP A 96 0.60 -11.96 30.12
N ARG A 97 0.92 -13.01 29.36
CA ARG A 97 2.06 -13.89 29.55
C ARG A 97 2.62 -14.37 28.21
N LYS A 98 3.83 -14.92 28.24
CA LYS A 98 4.45 -15.56 27.08
C LYS A 98 3.77 -16.91 26.78
N VAL A 99 3.24 -17.06 25.57
CA VAL A 99 2.58 -18.28 25.06
C VAL A 99 3.29 -18.90 23.86
N LEU A 100 4.12 -18.12 23.14
CA LEU A 100 4.94 -18.57 22.02
C LEU A 100 6.43 -18.41 22.35
N ALA A 101 7.20 -19.50 22.25
CA ALA A 101 8.64 -19.48 22.58
C ALA A 101 9.53 -19.05 21.40
N THR A 102 9.05 -19.19 20.17
CA THR A 102 9.78 -18.87 18.94
C THR A 102 9.34 -17.53 18.34
N PRO A 103 10.19 -16.86 17.53
CA PRO A 103 9.83 -15.56 16.95
C PRO A 103 8.68 -15.63 15.92
N PHE A 104 8.45 -16.81 15.35
CA PHE A 104 7.30 -17.11 14.49
C PHE A 104 7.13 -18.63 14.37
N LEU A 105 5.97 -19.06 13.86
CA LEU A 105 5.76 -20.43 13.37
C LEU A 105 4.80 -20.44 12.17
N ALA A 106 4.85 -21.54 11.42
CA ALA A 106 3.85 -21.88 10.42
C ALA A 106 3.02 -23.06 10.94
N ALA A 107 1.69 -22.98 10.80
CA ALA A 107 0.79 -24.05 11.23
C ALA A 107 0.12 -24.70 10.00
N LEU A 108 0.61 -25.88 9.65
CA LEU A 108 0.12 -26.64 8.50
C LEU A 108 -1.20 -27.34 8.83
N GLY A 109 -2.13 -27.36 7.87
CA GLY A 109 -3.43 -28.02 8.05
C GLY A 109 -4.36 -27.32 9.05
N THR A 110 -4.06 -26.07 9.42
CA THR A 110 -4.90 -25.26 10.31
C THR A 110 -5.41 -24.01 9.59
N PRO A 111 -6.48 -23.35 10.08
CA PRO A 111 -6.95 -22.09 9.50
C PRO A 111 -5.98 -20.92 9.72
N VAL A 112 -5.03 -21.07 10.65
CA VAL A 112 -3.96 -20.08 10.91
C VAL A 112 -2.73 -20.51 10.13
N GLN A 113 -2.25 -19.68 9.20
CA GLN A 113 -1.07 -20.04 8.41
C GLN A 113 0.22 -19.64 9.11
N TRP A 114 0.29 -18.39 9.58
CA TRP A 114 1.48 -17.80 10.18
C TRP A 114 1.15 -17.12 11.51
N VAL A 115 2.01 -17.31 12.50
CA VAL A 115 1.97 -16.62 13.79
C VAL A 115 3.32 -15.96 13.99
N PHE A 116 3.34 -14.67 14.33
CA PHE A 116 4.57 -13.91 14.54
C PHE A 116 4.58 -13.33 15.94
N ASP A 117 5.71 -13.41 16.64
CA ASP A 117 5.90 -12.62 17.86
C ASP A 117 6.17 -11.16 17.47
N ARG A 118 5.21 -10.29 17.76
CA ARG A 118 5.21 -8.86 17.46
C ARG A 118 5.57 -8.02 18.67
N THR A 119 5.89 -8.63 19.82
CA THR A 119 6.07 -7.96 21.11
C THR A 119 7.10 -6.84 21.04
N GLU A 120 8.31 -7.15 20.56
CA GLU A 120 9.42 -6.19 20.48
C GLU A 120 9.12 -5.05 19.50
N ALA A 121 8.73 -5.37 18.26
CA ALA A 121 8.48 -4.37 17.23
C ALA A 121 7.26 -3.48 17.51
N SER A 122 6.35 -3.94 18.36
CA SER A 122 5.22 -3.13 18.82
C SER A 122 5.53 -2.31 20.07
N GLY A 123 6.73 -2.48 20.64
CA GLY A 123 7.16 -1.78 21.86
C GLY A 123 6.43 -2.22 23.13
N LEU A 124 5.73 -3.37 23.10
CA LEU A 124 4.98 -3.88 24.25
C LEU A 124 5.95 -4.26 25.38
N LYS A 125 5.68 -3.77 26.60
CA LYS A 125 6.59 -3.91 27.76
C LYS A 125 6.31 -5.12 28.63
N GLU A 126 5.05 -5.56 28.68
CA GLU A 126 4.60 -6.69 29.50
C GLU A 126 3.66 -7.58 28.68
N GLY A 127 3.72 -8.89 28.94
CA GLY A 127 2.95 -9.88 28.18
C GLY A 127 3.59 -10.28 26.85
N GLN A 128 2.76 -10.73 25.91
CA GLN A 128 3.20 -11.11 24.55
C GLN A 128 2.15 -10.74 23.51
N TYR A 129 2.58 -10.14 22.41
CA TYR A 129 1.75 -9.79 21.27
C TYR A 129 2.03 -10.73 20.11
N LEU A 130 1.01 -11.49 19.68
CA LEU A 130 1.00 -12.27 18.45
C LEU A 130 0.20 -11.56 17.33
#